data_AF-A0A7Y0L549-F1
#
_entry.id   AF-A0A7Y0L549-F1
#
_cell.length_a   1.000
_cell.length_b   1.000
_cell.length_c   1.000
_cell.angle_alpha   90.00
_cell.angle_beta   90.00
_cell.angle_gamma   90.00
#
_symmetry.space_group_name_H-M   'P 1'
#
loop_
_entity.id
_entity.type
_entity.pdbx_description
1 polymer ?
#
loop_
_entity_poly.entity_id
_entity_poly.type
_entity_poly.pdbx_seq_one_letter_code
_entity_poly.pdbx_strand_id
1 'polypeptide(L)'
;MNQSPVRALENEGYVIFKNYFHADVVARLRNAAARTKRKVLAQPGNFMTRYTHRTEGMVDTWGVHDLFAPPLYEPEYGQLLSQSGLLQIIQELLNTKELRFWAGSLLWSPQFFNYELYWHRDGYDMDVFEPSGKPNHVQFNVPLYEDRSFILIPGSHKRPLTPEEANAVQRKDNASTLTGQIEVACEPGDVLFTNAWVLHRGTCSTRTPRMTLHINLQPANEPFGGHASRPWMSDPAHLDRMPVPTRDLFLKLIQWDEAHPLSPQEQYEAEQAFQEILSHQAGVRLARAVHNSDEGRSQQ
;
A
#
# COMPACT_ATOMS: atom_id res chain seq x y z
N MET A 1 -28.72 2.91 10.32
CA MET A 1 -28.36 4.10 9.52
C MET A 1 -26.98 3.85 8.97
N ASN A 2 -26.78 3.83 7.64
CA ASN A 2 -25.43 3.71 7.08
C ASN A 2 -24.64 4.97 7.49
N GLN A 3 -23.54 4.79 8.22
CA GLN A 3 -22.61 5.89 8.48
C GLN A 3 -22.04 6.37 7.13
N SER A 4 -21.85 7.69 6.98
CA SER A 4 -21.16 8.24 5.81
C SER A 4 -19.73 7.68 5.71
N PRO A 5 -19.15 7.49 4.51
CA PRO A 5 -17.78 6.98 4.35
C PRO A 5 -16.72 7.76 5.13
N VAL A 6 -16.85 9.09 5.21
CA VAL A 6 -15.98 9.96 6.03
C VAL A 6 -16.01 9.51 7.49
N ARG A 7 -17.20 9.43 8.11
CA ARG A 7 -17.35 8.96 9.49
C ARG A 7 -16.86 7.54 9.72
N ALA A 8 -17.01 6.64 8.74
CA ALA A 8 -16.47 5.29 8.85
C ALA A 8 -14.93 5.32 8.94
N LEU A 9 -14.28 6.07 8.04
CA LEU A 9 -12.83 6.26 8.07
C LEU A 9 -12.37 6.97 9.36
N GLU A 10 -13.06 8.02 9.80
CA GLU A 10 -12.75 8.76 11.02
C GLU A 10 -12.90 7.90 12.29
N ASN A 11 -13.90 7.03 12.36
CA ASN A 11 -14.17 6.22 13.55
C ASN A 11 -13.36 4.92 13.57
N GLU A 12 -13.33 4.21 12.46
CA GLU A 12 -12.79 2.86 12.37
C GLU A 12 -11.38 2.83 11.77
N GLY A 13 -10.94 3.89 11.10
CA GLY A 13 -9.61 3.96 10.48
C GLY A 13 -9.58 3.30 9.10
N TYR A 14 -10.72 2.81 8.60
CA TYR A 14 -10.86 2.28 7.26
C TYR A 14 -12.30 2.41 6.73
N VAL A 15 -12.46 2.34 5.41
CA VAL A 15 -13.77 2.22 4.75
C VAL A 15 -13.62 1.49 3.43
N ILE A 16 -14.60 0.63 3.09
CA ILE A 16 -14.62 -0.11 1.82
C ILE A 16 -15.76 0.42 0.95
N PHE A 17 -15.44 0.83 -0.27
CA PHE A 17 -16.40 1.09 -1.32
C PHE A 17 -16.57 -0.19 -2.13
N LYS A 18 -17.68 -0.90 -1.92
CA LYS A 18 -17.94 -2.20 -2.56
C LYS A 18 -18.34 -2.03 -4.01
N ASN A 19 -17.82 -2.88 -4.89
CA ASN A 19 -18.16 -2.92 -6.33
C ASN A 19 -18.06 -1.54 -7.00
N TYR A 20 -17.01 -0.78 -6.67
CA TYR A 20 -16.78 0.56 -7.19
C TYR A 20 -16.34 0.53 -8.65
N PHE A 21 -15.37 -0.33 -8.98
CA PHE A 21 -14.94 -0.54 -10.36
C PHE A 21 -15.67 -1.71 -11.00
N HIS A 22 -16.21 -1.47 -12.20
CA HIS A 22 -16.79 -2.51 -13.03
C HIS A 22 -15.77 -3.56 -13.47
N ALA A 23 -16.27 -4.76 -13.77
CA ALA A 23 -15.45 -5.91 -14.13
C ALA A 23 -14.52 -5.67 -15.34
N ASP A 24 -14.91 -4.81 -16.28
CA ASP A 24 -14.07 -4.43 -17.43
C ASP A 24 -12.86 -3.58 -17.02
N VAL A 25 -13.05 -2.62 -16.09
CA VAL A 25 -11.95 -1.83 -15.50
C VAL A 25 -11.00 -2.74 -14.74
N VAL A 26 -11.54 -3.64 -13.91
CA VAL A 26 -10.76 -4.64 -13.17
C VAL A 26 -9.96 -5.52 -14.14
N ALA A 27 -10.56 -5.98 -15.24
CA ALA A 27 -9.87 -6.80 -16.24
C ALA A 27 -8.72 -6.05 -16.93
N ARG A 28 -8.92 -4.77 -17.30
CA ARG A 28 -7.85 -3.93 -17.87
C ARG A 28 -6.69 -3.75 -16.88
N LEU A 29 -6.99 -3.42 -15.62
CA LEU A 29 -5.98 -3.27 -14.57
C LEU A 29 -5.24 -4.57 -14.29
N ARG A 30 -5.93 -5.73 -14.29
CA ARG A 30 -5.28 -7.05 -14.17
C ARG A 30 -4.23 -7.27 -15.27
N ASN A 31 -4.58 -6.94 -16.51
CA ASN A 31 -3.67 -7.11 -17.64
C ASN A 31 -2.45 -6.18 -17.53
N ALA A 32 -2.65 -4.92 -17.15
CA ALA A 32 -1.55 -3.97 -16.88
C ALA A 32 -0.64 -4.47 -15.75
N ALA A 33 -1.23 -4.84 -14.62
CA ALA A 33 -0.51 -5.34 -13.46
C ALA A 33 0.27 -6.64 -13.76
N ALA A 34 -0.27 -7.53 -14.59
CA ALA A 34 0.44 -8.72 -15.05
C ALA A 34 1.67 -8.38 -15.93
N ARG A 35 1.58 -7.36 -16.80
CA ARG A 35 2.73 -6.87 -17.58
C ARG A 35 3.80 -6.28 -16.67
N THR A 36 3.41 -5.44 -15.71
CA THR A 36 4.30 -4.88 -14.70
C THR A 36 4.98 -5.98 -13.89
N LYS A 37 4.23 -6.94 -13.32
CA LYS A 37 4.78 -8.07 -12.56
C LYS A 37 5.79 -8.87 -13.38
N ARG A 38 5.47 -9.21 -14.64
CA ARG A 38 6.38 -9.95 -15.53
C ARG A 38 7.69 -9.19 -15.76
N LYS A 39 7.61 -7.87 -16.01
CA LYS A 39 8.78 -7.01 -16.23
C LYS A 39 9.67 -6.97 -14.98
N VAL A 40 9.07 -6.82 -13.80
CA VAL A 40 9.81 -6.80 -12.53
C VAL A 40 10.49 -8.13 -12.25
N LEU A 41 9.77 -9.25 -12.39
CA LEU A 41 10.31 -10.58 -12.09
C LEU A 41 11.41 -11.02 -13.08
N ALA A 42 11.42 -10.49 -14.30
CA ALA A 42 12.49 -10.77 -15.26
C ALA A 42 13.83 -10.13 -14.84
N GLN A 43 13.81 -8.96 -14.19
CA GLN A 43 15.00 -8.20 -13.80
C GLN A 43 14.78 -7.47 -12.46
N PRO A 44 14.59 -8.18 -11.34
CA PRO A 44 14.18 -7.57 -10.07
C PRO A 44 15.22 -6.63 -9.46
N GLY A 45 16.48 -6.68 -9.92
CA GLY A 45 17.53 -5.73 -9.52
C GLY A 45 17.37 -4.33 -10.11
N ASN A 46 16.56 -4.17 -11.17
CA ASN A 46 16.34 -2.88 -11.84
C ASN A 46 15.17 -2.09 -11.24
N PHE A 47 14.51 -2.63 -10.22
CA PHE A 47 13.30 -2.05 -9.65
C PHE A 47 13.36 -2.04 -8.13
N MET A 48 12.65 -1.09 -7.54
CA MET A 48 12.43 -1.03 -6.10
C MET A 48 11.40 -2.08 -5.67
N THR A 49 11.82 -3.34 -5.63
CA THR A 49 10.99 -4.46 -5.16
C THR A 49 10.59 -4.28 -3.69
N ARG A 50 9.38 -4.71 -3.33
CA ARG A 50 8.86 -4.68 -1.96
C ARG A 50 8.82 -6.08 -1.35
N TYR A 51 9.07 -6.14 -0.05
CA TYR A 51 9.07 -7.34 0.77
C TYR A 51 9.78 -8.46 0.02
N THR A 52 11.09 -8.31 -0.11
CA THR A 52 11.89 -9.12 -1.02
C THR A 52 12.82 -10.03 -0.25
N HIS A 53 12.61 -11.33 -0.36
CA HIS A 53 13.55 -12.33 0.11
C HIS A 53 14.54 -12.67 -1.01
N ARG A 54 15.83 -12.56 -0.71
CA ARG A 54 16.92 -12.85 -1.65
C ARG A 54 17.80 -13.97 -1.08
N THR A 55 17.97 -15.04 -1.83
CA THR A 55 18.99 -16.07 -1.58
C THR A 55 19.84 -16.24 -2.83
N GLU A 56 20.91 -17.04 -2.75
CA GLU A 56 21.72 -17.35 -3.92
C GLU A 56 20.84 -17.94 -5.04
N GLY A 57 20.79 -17.26 -6.19
CA GLY A 57 20.02 -17.67 -7.36
C GLY A 57 18.50 -17.45 -7.29
N MET A 58 17.93 -16.90 -6.20
CA MET A 58 16.48 -16.71 -6.07
C MET A 58 16.13 -15.34 -5.48
N VAL A 59 15.15 -14.70 -6.11
CA VAL A 59 14.51 -13.49 -5.60
C VAL A 59 13.01 -13.73 -5.56
N ASP A 60 12.44 -13.68 -4.36
CA ASP A 60 10.99 -13.68 -4.17
C ASP A 60 10.55 -12.31 -3.69
N THR A 61 9.44 -11.80 -4.19
CA THR A 61 8.97 -10.45 -3.85
C THR A 61 7.46 -10.41 -3.83
N TRP A 62 6.92 -9.63 -2.89
CA TRP A 62 5.49 -9.33 -2.80
C TRP A 62 5.12 -8.10 -3.66
N GLY A 63 6.06 -7.34 -4.23
CA GLY A 63 5.63 -6.17 -4.99
C GLY A 63 6.73 -5.30 -5.54
N VAL A 64 6.31 -4.12 -6.00
CA VAL A 64 7.21 -3.06 -6.48
C VAL A 64 6.65 -1.70 -6.10
N HIS A 65 7.53 -0.79 -5.73
CA HIS A 65 7.26 0.64 -5.59
C HIS A 65 7.33 1.36 -6.96
N ASP A 66 7.18 2.68 -6.95
CA ASP A 66 7.35 3.55 -8.11
C ASP A 66 6.53 3.10 -9.33
N LEU A 67 5.29 2.69 -9.10
CA LEU A 67 4.39 2.14 -10.12
C LEU A 67 4.20 3.08 -11.32
N PHE A 68 4.31 4.39 -11.09
CA PHE A 68 4.14 5.43 -12.11
C PHE A 68 5.45 5.84 -12.80
N ALA A 69 6.59 5.24 -12.44
CA ALA A 69 7.87 5.52 -13.10
C ALA A 69 7.85 5.04 -14.57
N PRO A 70 8.60 5.69 -15.48
CA PRO A 70 8.55 5.37 -16.91
C PRO A 70 8.70 3.88 -17.28
N PRO A 71 9.58 3.09 -16.62
CA PRO A 71 9.71 1.66 -16.90
C PRO A 71 8.50 0.82 -16.49
N LEU A 72 7.71 1.25 -15.50
CA LEU A 72 6.58 0.51 -14.93
C LEU A 72 5.21 1.05 -15.34
N TYR A 73 5.15 2.30 -15.82
CA TYR A 73 3.91 2.99 -16.13
C TYR A 73 3.14 2.33 -17.28
N GLU A 74 1.88 2.01 -16.98
CA GLU A 74 0.86 1.56 -17.92
C GLU A 74 -0.27 2.63 -17.93
N PRO A 75 -0.86 2.96 -19.09
CA PRO A 75 -1.92 3.98 -19.19
C PRO A 75 -3.10 3.74 -18.25
N GLU A 76 -3.41 2.48 -17.94
CA GLU A 76 -4.49 2.09 -17.04
C GLU A 76 -4.28 2.64 -15.61
N TYR A 77 -3.04 2.82 -15.15
CA TYR A 77 -2.76 3.41 -13.83
C TYR A 77 -3.06 4.91 -13.80
N GLY A 78 -2.74 5.63 -14.88
CA GLY A 78 -3.14 7.03 -15.02
C GLY A 78 -4.65 7.17 -15.17
N GLN A 79 -5.27 6.32 -15.98
CA GLN A 79 -6.73 6.32 -16.14
C GLN A 79 -7.46 6.06 -14.83
N LEU A 80 -6.97 5.15 -13.97
CA LEU A 80 -7.53 4.87 -12.64
C LEU A 80 -7.69 6.14 -11.81
N LEU A 81 -6.64 6.95 -11.71
CA LEU A 81 -6.63 8.20 -10.94
C LEU A 81 -7.43 9.31 -11.63
N SER A 82 -7.76 9.16 -12.91
CA SER A 82 -8.55 10.13 -13.66
C SER A 82 -10.02 9.74 -13.82
N GLN A 83 -10.45 8.64 -13.20
CA GLN A 83 -11.86 8.24 -13.22
C GLN A 83 -12.71 9.19 -12.38
N SER A 84 -13.85 9.59 -12.93
CA SER A 84 -14.63 10.79 -12.58
C SER A 84 -15.20 10.87 -11.17
N GLY A 85 -15.02 9.86 -10.32
CA GLY A 85 -15.45 9.88 -8.92
C GLY A 85 -14.35 9.63 -7.89
N LEU A 86 -13.20 9.06 -8.27
CA LEU A 86 -12.24 8.55 -7.29
C LEU A 86 -11.55 9.69 -6.54
N LEU A 87 -11.07 10.70 -7.29
CA LEU A 87 -10.44 11.87 -6.68
C LEU A 87 -11.44 12.69 -5.85
N GLN A 88 -12.72 12.74 -6.26
CA GLN A 88 -13.78 13.42 -5.51
C GLN A 88 -14.04 12.72 -4.17
N ILE A 89 -14.09 11.38 -4.16
CA ILE A 89 -14.19 10.62 -2.91
C ILE A 89 -12.99 10.92 -2.00
N ILE A 90 -11.77 10.92 -2.56
CA ILE A 90 -10.56 11.19 -1.78
C ILE A 90 -10.55 12.63 -1.23
N GLN A 91 -10.99 13.61 -2.04
CA GLN A 91 -11.19 14.99 -1.63
C GLN A 91 -12.20 15.12 -0.47
N GLU A 92 -13.30 14.37 -0.51
CA GLU A 92 -14.29 14.32 0.57
C GLU A 92 -13.71 13.67 1.84
N LEU A 93 -13.02 12.54 1.71
CA LEU A 93 -12.40 11.83 2.83
C LEU A 93 -11.34 12.68 3.54
N LEU A 94 -10.58 13.47 2.78
CA LEU A 94 -9.52 14.35 3.29
C LEU A 94 -9.98 15.78 3.56
N ASN A 95 -11.26 16.10 3.32
CA ASN A 95 -11.82 17.45 3.42
C ASN A 95 -10.95 18.52 2.73
N THR A 96 -10.51 18.23 1.50
CA THR A 96 -9.68 19.13 0.68
C THR A 96 -10.17 19.16 -0.76
N LYS A 97 -9.80 20.21 -1.51
CA LYS A 97 -10.01 20.27 -2.96
C LYS A 97 -8.74 19.95 -3.75
N GLU A 98 -7.60 20.25 -3.17
CA GLU A 98 -6.31 20.09 -3.83
C GLU A 98 -5.59 18.88 -3.27
N LEU A 99 -5.24 17.94 -4.15
CA LEU A 99 -4.50 16.73 -3.83
C LEU A 99 -3.15 16.74 -4.53
N ARG A 100 -2.17 16.06 -3.94
CA ARG A 100 -0.89 15.73 -4.58
C ARG A 100 -0.59 14.24 -4.46
N PHE A 101 0.18 13.75 -5.41
CA PHE A 101 0.68 12.37 -5.38
C PHE A 101 1.65 12.20 -4.20
N TRP A 102 1.65 11.02 -3.58
CA TRP A 102 2.66 10.67 -2.59
C TRP A 102 3.44 9.41 -2.97
N ALA A 103 2.75 8.29 -3.16
CA ALA A 103 3.40 7.03 -3.52
C ALA A 103 2.44 6.07 -4.25
N GLY A 104 2.99 5.16 -5.05
CA GLY A 104 2.23 4.14 -5.77
C GLY A 104 3.01 2.85 -5.88
N SER A 105 2.37 1.74 -5.49
CA SER A 105 2.96 0.39 -5.51
C SER A 105 2.00 -0.59 -6.16
N LEU A 106 2.56 -1.65 -6.73
CA LEU A 106 1.81 -2.85 -7.09
C LEU A 106 2.26 -3.99 -6.19
N LEU A 107 1.31 -4.63 -5.52
CA LEU A 107 1.56 -5.76 -4.63
C LEU A 107 0.93 -7.03 -5.22
N TRP A 108 1.58 -8.18 -5.14
CA TRP A 108 1.11 -9.45 -5.71
C TRP A 108 1.47 -10.66 -4.85
N SER A 109 0.77 -11.79 -5.02
CA SER A 109 1.14 -13.00 -4.31
C SER A 109 2.58 -13.45 -4.64
N PRO A 110 3.41 -13.71 -3.61
CA PRO A 110 4.78 -14.20 -3.75
C PRO A 110 4.80 -15.62 -4.34
N GLN A 111 5.96 -16.07 -4.80
CA GLN A 111 6.12 -17.39 -5.42
C GLN A 111 6.55 -18.47 -4.43
N PHE A 112 7.44 -18.15 -3.49
CA PHE A 112 8.15 -19.17 -2.72
C PHE A 112 7.85 -19.09 -1.22
N PHE A 113 7.68 -17.89 -0.68
CA PHE A 113 7.50 -17.69 0.75
C PHE A 113 6.20 -17.00 1.10
N ASN A 114 5.62 -17.38 2.24
CA ASN A 114 4.59 -16.58 2.84
C ASN A 114 5.24 -15.38 3.54
N TYR A 115 4.70 -14.18 3.29
CA TYR A 115 5.16 -12.96 3.92
C TYR A 115 4.21 -12.58 5.05
N GLU A 116 4.78 -12.27 6.21
CA GLU A 116 4.04 -11.78 7.37
C GLU A 116 4.74 -10.50 7.84
N LEU A 117 4.06 -9.37 7.69
CA LEU A 117 4.57 -8.09 8.18
C LEU A 117 4.39 -8.00 9.68
N TYR A 118 5.28 -7.24 10.31
CA TYR A 118 5.13 -6.85 11.71
C TYR A 118 3.96 -5.88 11.86
N TRP A 119 3.38 -5.81 13.05
CA TRP A 119 2.42 -4.74 13.38
C TRP A 119 3.11 -3.37 13.33
N HIS A 120 2.51 -2.43 12.59
CA HIS A 120 3.04 -1.08 12.41
C HIS A 120 1.92 -0.05 12.16
N ARG A 121 2.29 1.22 12.31
CA ARG A 121 1.65 2.37 11.67
C ARG A 121 2.57 2.80 10.54
N ASP A 122 2.04 3.33 9.44
CA ASP A 122 2.89 3.72 8.30
C ASP A 122 3.69 5.01 8.56
N GLY A 123 3.26 5.82 9.52
CA GLY A 123 4.09 6.90 10.06
C GLY A 123 5.10 6.32 11.05
N TYR A 124 6.39 6.60 10.81
CA TYR A 124 7.52 6.07 11.59
C TYR A 124 7.44 6.30 13.10
N ASP A 125 6.65 7.28 13.53
CA ASP A 125 6.38 7.54 14.93
C ASP A 125 5.12 6.79 15.40
N MET A 126 5.37 5.71 16.13
CA MET A 126 4.33 4.85 16.71
C MET A 126 3.52 5.55 17.81
N ASP A 127 4.01 6.67 18.35
CA ASP A 127 3.33 7.47 19.36
C ASP A 127 2.41 8.53 18.76
N VAL A 128 2.47 8.76 17.45
CA VAL A 128 1.56 9.69 16.75
C VAL A 128 0.20 9.04 16.51
N PHE A 129 -0.84 9.71 17.00
CA PHE A 129 -2.25 9.39 16.76
C PHE A 129 -3.06 10.68 16.63
N GLU A 130 -4.22 10.59 15.97
CA GLU A 130 -5.11 11.74 15.75
C GLU A 130 -6.44 11.51 16.48
N PRO A 131 -6.66 12.10 17.67
CA PRO A 131 -7.87 11.88 18.47
C PRO A 131 -9.18 12.13 17.73
N SER A 132 -9.20 13.10 16.80
CA SER A 132 -10.38 13.37 15.97
C SER A 132 -10.64 12.27 14.92
N GLY A 133 -9.65 11.44 14.63
CA GLY A 133 -9.68 10.38 13.62
C GLY A 133 -9.54 10.89 12.18
N LYS A 134 -9.44 12.21 11.99
CA LYS A 134 -9.36 12.82 10.66
C LYS A 134 -8.07 12.38 9.95
N PRO A 135 -8.17 11.83 8.74
CA PRO A 135 -6.99 11.52 7.95
C PRO A 135 -6.36 12.80 7.41
N ASN A 136 -5.04 12.94 7.53
CA ASN A 136 -4.26 13.97 6.84
C ASN A 136 -3.70 13.48 5.50
N HIS A 137 -3.81 12.20 5.22
CA HIS A 137 -3.56 11.58 3.93
C HIS A 137 -4.36 10.28 3.85
N VAL A 138 -4.54 9.75 2.64
CA VAL A 138 -5.24 8.49 2.45
C VAL A 138 -4.37 7.52 1.67
N GLN A 139 -4.39 6.28 2.13
CA GLN A 139 -3.89 5.16 1.37
C GLN A 139 -5.09 4.37 0.89
N PHE A 140 -5.02 3.87 -0.34
CA PHE A 140 -6.07 3.04 -0.86
C PHE A 140 -5.56 1.86 -1.66
N ASN A 141 -6.28 0.76 -1.47
CA ASN A 141 -6.04 -0.51 -2.13
C ASN A 141 -7.13 -0.75 -3.17
N VAL A 142 -6.73 -1.04 -4.40
CA VAL A 142 -7.60 -1.53 -5.48
C VAL A 142 -7.24 -3.00 -5.73
N PRO A 143 -7.89 -3.93 -5.02
CA PRO A 143 -7.67 -5.35 -5.20
C PRO A 143 -8.20 -5.79 -6.56
N LEU A 144 -7.34 -6.48 -7.29
CA LEU A 144 -7.65 -7.08 -8.59
C LEU A 144 -8.01 -8.55 -8.43
N TYR A 145 -7.80 -9.18 -7.28
CA TYR A 145 -8.27 -10.52 -6.93
C TYR A 145 -8.99 -10.42 -5.58
N GLU A 146 -9.59 -11.51 -5.10
CA GLU A 146 -10.01 -11.55 -3.70
C GLU A 146 -8.79 -11.24 -2.82
N ASP A 147 -8.91 -10.26 -1.93
CA ASP A 147 -7.83 -9.80 -1.07
C ASP A 147 -8.28 -9.90 0.39
N ARG A 148 -7.48 -10.63 1.16
CA ARG A 148 -7.59 -10.86 2.61
C ARG A 148 -6.27 -10.55 3.33
N SER A 149 -5.35 -9.87 2.64
CA SER A 149 -4.01 -9.63 3.15
C SER A 149 -3.92 -8.55 4.22
N PHE A 150 -4.92 -7.68 4.36
CA PHE A 150 -4.85 -6.52 5.23
C PHE A 150 -5.57 -6.79 6.55
N ILE A 151 -4.82 -6.73 7.66
CA ILE A 151 -5.31 -6.96 9.01
C ILE A 151 -5.08 -5.69 9.82
N LEU A 152 -6.11 -5.19 10.50
CA LEU A 152 -6.03 -3.92 11.26
C LEU A 152 -6.78 -4.00 12.59
N ILE A 153 -6.51 -3.06 13.49
CA ILE A 153 -7.31 -2.83 14.70
C ILE A 153 -8.15 -1.57 14.51
N PRO A 154 -9.49 -1.68 14.37
CA PRO A 154 -10.33 -0.51 14.14
C PRO A 154 -10.24 0.52 15.27
N GLY A 155 -10.22 1.80 14.90
CA GLY A 155 -10.16 2.92 15.86
C GLY A 155 -8.79 3.13 16.54
N SER A 156 -7.80 2.27 16.27
CA SER A 156 -6.46 2.40 16.85
C SER A 156 -5.73 3.67 16.43
N HIS A 157 -6.11 4.31 15.32
CA HIS A 157 -5.54 5.60 14.86
C HIS A 157 -5.89 6.79 15.75
N LYS A 158 -6.86 6.65 16.66
CA LYS A 158 -7.39 7.74 17.50
C LYS A 158 -6.80 7.80 18.90
N ARG A 159 -5.92 6.86 19.25
CA ARG A 159 -5.45 6.67 20.61
C ARG A 159 -4.00 6.19 20.64
N PRO A 160 -3.33 6.29 21.79
CA PRO A 160 -2.10 5.55 22.03
C PRO A 160 -2.30 4.05 21.84
N LEU A 161 -1.21 3.34 21.56
CA LEU A 161 -1.21 1.88 21.57
C LEU A 161 -1.55 1.35 22.96
N THR A 162 -2.31 0.27 23.02
CA THR A 162 -2.48 -0.47 24.28
C THR A 162 -1.15 -1.15 24.67
N PRO A 163 -0.97 -1.60 25.93
CA PRO A 163 0.22 -2.34 26.31
C PRO A 163 0.46 -3.60 25.46
N GLU A 164 -0.61 -4.28 25.02
CA GLU A 164 -0.54 -5.45 24.14
C GLU A 164 0.00 -5.06 22.76
N GLU A 165 -0.57 -4.02 22.15
CA GLU A 165 -0.19 -3.49 20.84
C GLU A 165 1.25 -2.96 20.85
N ALA A 166 1.61 -2.17 21.87
CA ALA A 166 2.96 -1.62 22.03
C ALA A 166 4.01 -2.73 22.13
N ASN A 167 3.73 -3.79 22.90
CA ASN A 167 4.60 -4.95 23.00
C ASN A 167 4.72 -5.71 21.66
N ALA A 168 3.62 -5.85 20.91
CA ALA A 168 3.64 -6.49 19.60
C ALA A 168 4.50 -5.71 18.59
N VAL A 169 4.37 -4.39 18.56
CA VAL A 169 5.18 -3.49 17.73
C VAL A 169 6.65 -3.57 18.14
N GLN A 170 6.96 -3.40 19.44
CA GLN A 170 8.33 -3.38 19.95
C GLN A 170 9.08 -4.69 19.66
N ARG A 171 8.40 -5.83 19.77
CA ARG A 171 9.01 -7.15 19.50
C ARG A 171 9.07 -7.50 18.02
N LYS A 172 8.58 -6.62 17.12
CA LYS A 172 8.40 -6.94 15.70
C LYS A 172 7.63 -8.25 15.56
N ASP A 173 6.44 -8.31 16.15
CA ASP A 173 5.59 -9.49 16.12
C ASP A 173 4.84 -9.59 14.78
N ASN A 174 4.98 -10.71 14.08
CA ASN A 174 4.29 -11.02 12.83
C ASN A 174 3.34 -12.23 12.94
N ALA A 175 3.10 -12.71 14.16
CA ALA A 175 2.46 -13.99 14.42
C ALA A 175 1.20 -13.84 15.26
N SER A 176 1.29 -12.98 16.27
CA SER A 176 0.28 -12.90 17.31
C SER A 176 -0.99 -12.25 16.79
N THR A 177 -2.10 -12.83 17.23
CA THR A 177 -3.42 -12.20 17.10
C THR A 177 -3.57 -11.18 18.23
N LEU A 178 -3.89 -9.93 17.90
CA LEU A 178 -4.14 -8.88 18.87
C LEU A 178 -5.63 -8.72 19.16
N THR A 179 -5.95 -8.31 20.38
CA THR A 179 -7.33 -8.04 20.78
C THR A 179 -7.98 -7.00 19.86
N GLY A 180 -9.15 -7.34 19.30
CA GLY A 180 -9.91 -6.44 18.44
C GLY A 180 -9.42 -6.32 17.00
N GLN A 181 -8.43 -7.11 16.58
CA GLN A 181 -8.04 -7.14 15.17
C GLN A 181 -9.17 -7.67 14.28
N ILE A 182 -9.19 -7.21 13.04
CA ILE A 182 -10.04 -7.74 11.98
C ILE A 182 -9.20 -8.03 10.74
N GLU A 183 -9.63 -9.03 9.96
CA GLU A 183 -9.15 -9.25 8.60
C GLU A 183 -10.09 -8.53 7.63
N VAL A 184 -9.55 -7.67 6.77
CA VAL A 184 -10.35 -6.90 5.82
C VAL A 184 -10.59 -7.70 4.55
N ALA A 185 -11.86 -7.97 4.27
CA ALA A 185 -12.31 -8.72 3.11
C ALA A 185 -12.72 -7.83 1.94
N CYS A 186 -11.85 -7.76 0.92
CA CYS A 186 -12.15 -7.08 -0.35
C CYS A 186 -12.32 -8.05 -1.53
N GLU A 187 -13.24 -7.73 -2.41
CA GLU A 187 -13.48 -8.39 -3.69
C GLU A 187 -12.88 -7.58 -4.84
N PRO A 188 -12.61 -8.21 -6.01
CA PRO A 188 -12.20 -7.46 -7.19
C PRO A 188 -13.23 -6.38 -7.54
N GLY A 189 -12.76 -5.14 -7.67
CA GLY A 189 -13.60 -3.97 -7.94
C GLY A 189 -13.99 -3.17 -6.71
N ASP A 190 -13.71 -3.67 -5.50
CA ASP A 190 -13.77 -2.85 -4.30
C ASP A 190 -12.64 -1.81 -4.27
N VAL A 191 -12.80 -0.78 -3.44
CA VAL A 191 -11.71 0.12 -3.03
C VAL A 191 -11.70 0.22 -1.52
N LEU A 192 -10.58 -0.16 -0.91
CA LEU A 192 -10.33 0.00 0.52
C LEU A 192 -9.54 1.28 0.74
N PHE A 193 -10.08 2.20 1.53
CA PHE A 193 -9.34 3.36 2.04
C PHE A 193 -8.95 3.13 3.49
N THR A 194 -7.74 3.51 3.86
CA THR A 194 -7.20 3.37 5.21
C THR A 194 -6.58 4.67 5.70
N ASN A 195 -6.75 4.93 6.99
CA ASN A 195 -6.01 5.95 7.71
C ASN A 195 -4.65 5.34 8.09
N ALA A 196 -3.55 5.98 7.73
CA ALA A 196 -2.20 5.43 7.93
C ALA A 196 -1.77 5.28 9.39
N TRP A 197 -2.44 6.00 10.29
CA TRP A 197 -2.22 5.90 11.73
C TRP A 197 -2.94 4.67 12.32
N VAL A 198 -3.70 3.92 11.53
CA VAL A 198 -4.32 2.68 11.99
C VAL A 198 -3.22 1.64 12.21
N LEU A 199 -3.23 0.99 13.36
CA LEU A 199 -2.33 -0.13 13.62
C LEU A 199 -2.76 -1.31 12.74
N HIS A 200 -1.85 -1.78 11.91
CA HIS A 200 -2.14 -2.83 10.95
C HIS A 200 -0.92 -3.68 10.64
N ARG A 201 -1.16 -4.76 9.91
CA ARG A 201 -0.14 -5.59 9.28
C ARG A 201 -0.66 -6.22 8.00
N GLY A 202 0.27 -6.65 7.17
CA GLY A 202 -0.01 -7.42 5.97
C GLY A 202 0.35 -8.89 6.13
N THR A 203 -0.43 -9.78 5.52
CA THR A 203 -0.06 -11.20 5.29
C THR A 203 -0.19 -11.53 3.81
N CYS A 204 0.68 -12.39 3.28
CA CYS A 204 0.54 -12.86 1.91
C CYS A 204 0.90 -14.31 1.78
N SER A 205 -0.02 -15.09 1.22
CA SER A 205 0.20 -16.50 0.94
C SER A 205 0.68 -16.73 -0.49
N THR A 206 1.53 -17.72 -0.67
CA THR A 206 1.87 -18.28 -2.00
C THR A 206 0.71 -19.05 -2.63
N ARG A 207 -0.31 -19.44 -1.84
CA ARG A 207 -1.38 -20.35 -2.27
C ARG A 207 -2.56 -19.66 -2.94
N THR A 208 -2.78 -18.38 -2.63
CA THR A 208 -3.92 -17.61 -3.13
C THR A 208 -3.43 -16.54 -4.09
N PRO A 209 -3.92 -16.49 -5.35
CA PRO A 209 -3.58 -15.42 -6.26
C PRO A 209 -3.98 -14.07 -5.70
N ARG A 210 -3.02 -13.15 -5.64
CA ARG A 210 -3.26 -11.78 -5.21
C ARG A 210 -2.61 -10.81 -6.18
N MET A 211 -3.28 -9.70 -6.43
CA MET A 211 -2.70 -8.54 -7.09
C MET A 211 -3.50 -7.29 -6.72
N THR A 212 -2.85 -6.27 -6.18
CA THR A 212 -3.51 -5.10 -5.58
C THR A 212 -2.67 -3.85 -5.86
N LEU A 213 -3.32 -2.83 -6.41
CA LEU A 213 -2.71 -1.50 -6.53
C LEU A 213 -2.83 -0.81 -5.17
N HIS A 214 -1.74 -0.24 -4.68
CA HIS A 214 -1.69 0.44 -3.39
C HIS A 214 -1.13 1.84 -3.61
N ILE A 215 -1.97 2.86 -3.44
CA ILE A 215 -1.67 4.24 -3.83
C ILE A 215 -1.96 5.17 -2.65
N ASN A 216 -1.12 6.18 -2.51
CA ASN A 216 -1.15 7.16 -1.44
C ASN A 216 -1.31 8.55 -2.05
N LEU A 217 -2.34 9.28 -1.59
CA LEU A 217 -2.58 10.68 -1.94
C LEU A 217 -2.79 11.50 -0.67
N GLN A 218 -2.48 12.78 -0.74
CA GLN A 218 -2.61 13.71 0.38
C GLN A 218 -3.04 15.09 -0.09
N PRO A 219 -3.55 15.96 0.81
CA PRO A 219 -3.77 17.36 0.51
C PRO A 219 -2.51 18.02 -0.07
N ALA A 220 -2.69 18.93 -1.03
CA ALA A 220 -1.57 19.57 -1.71
C ALA A 220 -0.64 20.36 -0.76
N ASN A 221 -1.16 20.83 0.37
CA ASN A 221 -0.45 21.56 1.40
C ASN A 221 -0.12 20.73 2.66
N GLU A 222 -0.33 19.41 2.63
CA GLU A 222 -0.01 18.56 3.77
C GLU A 222 1.51 18.54 4.01
N PRO A 223 2.00 18.94 5.19
CA PRO A 223 3.44 18.94 5.46
C PRO A 223 4.03 17.54 5.63
N PHE A 224 3.27 16.61 6.23
CA PHE A 224 3.73 15.24 6.43
C PHE A 224 3.89 14.52 5.10
N GLY A 225 4.96 13.71 4.95
CA GLY A 225 5.20 12.98 3.70
C GLY A 225 5.59 13.87 2.50
N GLY A 226 6.00 15.12 2.73
CA GLY A 226 6.70 15.93 1.73
C GLY A 226 7.94 15.22 1.16
N HIS A 227 8.41 15.65 -0.02
CA HIS A 227 9.69 15.22 -0.60
C HIS A 227 9.71 13.84 -1.24
N ALA A 228 8.60 13.49 -1.87
CA ALA A 228 8.46 12.25 -2.61
C ALA A 228 8.69 12.40 -4.12
N SER A 229 8.93 13.62 -4.63
CA SER A 229 9.23 13.79 -6.06
C SER A 229 10.46 12.98 -6.46
N ARG A 230 10.48 12.56 -7.72
CA ARG A 230 11.59 11.82 -8.34
C ARG A 230 12.00 12.55 -9.60
N PRO A 231 13.27 12.48 -10.02
CA PRO A 231 13.73 13.17 -11.23
C PRO A 231 12.91 12.85 -12.48
N TRP A 232 12.39 11.62 -12.60
CA TRP A 232 11.56 11.23 -13.75
C TRP A 232 10.17 11.89 -13.76
N MET A 233 9.68 12.41 -12.63
CA MET A 233 8.34 13.00 -12.52
C MET A 233 8.23 14.34 -13.26
N SER A 234 9.35 15.03 -13.49
CA SER A 234 9.38 16.29 -14.23
C SER A 234 9.64 16.14 -15.74
N ASP A 235 9.82 14.91 -16.24
CA ASP A 235 10.00 14.64 -17.67
C ASP A 235 8.70 14.96 -18.44
N PRO A 236 8.70 15.97 -19.34
CA PRO A 236 7.50 16.34 -20.10
C PRO A 236 6.96 15.18 -20.96
N ALA A 237 7.84 14.40 -21.57
CA ALA A 237 7.43 13.29 -22.43
C ALA A 237 6.73 12.18 -21.64
N HIS A 238 7.10 12.00 -20.36
CA HIS A 238 6.43 11.07 -19.47
C HIS A 238 5.10 11.62 -18.95
N LEU A 239 5.07 12.91 -18.55
CA LEU A 239 3.85 13.57 -18.08
C LEU A 239 2.75 13.62 -19.16
N ASP A 240 3.12 13.79 -20.43
CA ASP A 240 2.17 13.80 -21.56
C ASP A 240 1.48 12.44 -21.81
N ARG A 241 2.01 11.35 -21.23
CA ARG A 241 1.37 10.03 -21.26
C ARG A 241 0.29 9.88 -20.18
N MET A 242 0.20 10.82 -19.24
CA MET A 242 -0.77 10.78 -18.15
C MET A 242 -2.00 11.62 -18.49
N PRO A 243 -3.21 11.16 -18.14
CA PRO A 243 -4.37 12.04 -18.26
C PRO A 243 -4.22 13.23 -17.30
N VAL A 244 -4.83 14.37 -17.67
CA VAL A 244 -4.65 15.66 -16.97
C VAL A 244 -4.85 15.55 -15.45
N PRO A 245 -5.93 14.94 -14.92
CA PRO A 245 -6.13 14.87 -13.47
C PRO A 245 -5.00 14.13 -12.75
N THR A 246 -4.45 13.07 -13.36
CA THR A 246 -3.29 12.37 -12.81
C THR A 246 -2.04 13.22 -12.88
N ARG A 247 -1.75 13.81 -14.05
CA ARG A 247 -0.59 14.68 -14.25
C ARG A 247 -0.55 15.81 -13.21
N ASP A 248 -1.69 16.41 -12.93
CA ASP A 248 -1.81 17.50 -11.97
C ASP A 248 -1.41 17.09 -10.54
N LEU A 249 -1.62 15.82 -10.14
CA LEU A 249 -1.17 15.31 -8.84
C LEU A 249 0.37 15.31 -8.73
N PHE A 250 1.08 14.98 -9.81
CA PHE A 250 2.54 14.98 -9.86
C PHE A 250 3.10 16.40 -9.92
N LEU A 251 2.48 17.27 -10.73
CA LEU A 251 2.88 18.67 -10.81
C LEU A 251 2.76 19.38 -9.44
N LYS A 252 1.69 19.11 -8.69
CA LYS A 252 1.53 19.64 -7.33
C LYS A 252 2.54 19.08 -6.33
N LEU A 253 2.95 17.82 -6.48
CA LEU A 253 4.03 17.24 -5.68
C LEU A 253 5.36 17.96 -5.97
N ILE A 254 5.69 18.18 -7.24
CA ILE A 254 6.92 18.90 -7.64
C ILE A 254 6.90 20.33 -7.09
N GLN A 255 5.79 21.05 -7.27
CA GLN A 255 5.62 22.40 -6.74
C GLN A 255 5.77 22.47 -5.22
N TRP A 256 5.25 21.47 -4.49
CA TRP A 256 5.40 21.40 -3.05
C TRP A 256 6.87 21.24 -2.64
N ASP A 257 7.58 20.29 -3.26
CA ASP A 257 8.99 20.02 -2.94
C ASP A 257 9.90 21.20 -3.29
N GLU A 258 9.64 21.89 -4.41
CA GLU A 258 10.35 23.12 -4.80
C GLU A 258 10.11 24.28 -3.83
N ALA A 259 8.88 24.41 -3.30
CA ALA A 259 8.53 25.45 -2.34
C ALA A 259 9.06 25.17 -0.92
N HIS A 260 9.45 23.93 -0.62
CA HIS A 260 9.89 23.50 0.71
C HIS A 260 11.22 22.74 0.64
N PRO A 261 12.32 23.33 0.16
CA PRO A 261 13.57 22.60 -0.01
C PRO A 261 14.07 22.02 1.33
N LEU A 262 14.41 20.73 1.34
CA LEU A 262 15.06 20.09 2.50
C LEU A 262 16.47 20.65 2.69
N SER A 263 16.84 20.89 3.94
CA SER A 263 18.22 21.08 4.35
C SER A 263 19.06 19.82 4.09
N PRO A 264 20.40 19.91 3.99
CA PRO A 264 21.25 18.74 3.82
C PRO A 264 21.06 17.66 4.91
N GLN A 265 20.74 18.09 6.14
CA GLN A 265 20.46 17.17 7.25
C GLN A 265 19.15 16.40 7.03
N GLU A 266 18.08 17.11 6.66
CA GLU A 266 16.78 16.47 6.40
C GLU A 266 16.84 15.56 5.16
N GLN A 267 17.64 15.91 4.13
CA GLN A 267 17.89 15.04 2.98
C GLN A 267 18.56 13.72 3.41
N TYR A 268 19.58 13.83 4.26
CA TYR A 268 20.26 12.65 4.80
C TYR A 268 19.31 11.77 5.62
N GLU A 269 18.51 12.37 6.51
CA GLU A 269 17.51 11.66 7.31
C GLU A 269 16.45 10.97 6.44
N ALA A 270 15.95 11.65 5.40
CA ALA A 270 15.01 11.08 4.44
C ALA A 270 15.62 9.89 3.69
N GLU A 271 16.90 9.97 3.30
CA GLU A 271 17.59 8.87 2.64
C GLU A 271 17.81 7.67 3.59
N GLN A 272 18.16 7.91 4.86
CA GLN A 272 18.24 6.84 5.85
C GLN A 272 16.88 6.15 6.08
N ALA A 273 15.82 6.93 6.28
CA ALA A 273 14.46 6.38 6.42
C ALA A 273 14.04 5.56 5.20
N PHE A 274 14.39 6.03 3.99
CA PHE A 274 14.12 5.29 2.76
C PHE A 274 14.90 3.96 2.68
N GLN A 275 16.15 3.91 3.13
CA GLN A 275 16.89 2.64 3.21
C GLN A 275 16.27 1.68 4.24
N GLU A 276 15.73 2.20 5.35
CA GLU A 276 14.98 1.39 6.30
C GLU A 276 13.72 0.77 5.66
N ILE A 277 12.94 1.54 4.88
CA ILE A 277 11.81 1.01 4.09
C ILE A 277 12.27 -0.14 3.18
N LEU A 278 13.42 0.02 2.50
CA LEU A 278 13.95 -1.00 1.59
C LEU A 278 14.43 -2.26 2.34
N SER A 279 14.99 -2.12 3.54
CA SER A 279 15.51 -3.24 4.37
C SER A 279 14.42 -4.10 5.04
N HIS A 280 13.15 -3.68 4.97
CA HIS A 280 11.93 -4.43 5.29
C HIS A 280 11.77 -5.00 6.71
N GLN A 281 10.72 -4.49 7.34
CA GLN A 281 10.02 -5.00 8.52
C GLN A 281 9.12 -6.22 8.18
N ALA A 282 9.68 -7.28 7.60
CA ALA A 282 8.94 -8.50 7.30
C ALA A 282 9.67 -9.75 7.81
N GLY A 283 8.93 -10.70 8.37
CA GLY A 283 9.44 -12.04 8.59
C GLY A 283 9.02 -12.97 7.45
N VAL A 284 9.91 -13.89 7.09
CA VAL A 284 9.68 -14.89 6.05
C VAL A 284 9.34 -16.22 6.72
N ARG A 285 8.19 -16.82 6.39
CA ARG A 285 7.84 -18.17 6.83
C ARG A 285 7.93 -19.16 5.67
N LEU A 286 8.65 -20.26 5.89
CA LEU A 286 8.67 -21.38 4.97
C LEU A 286 7.24 -21.89 4.76
N ALA A 287 6.82 -22.04 3.50
CA ALA A 287 5.59 -22.72 3.20
C ALA A 287 5.69 -24.16 3.73
N ARG A 288 4.81 -24.54 4.67
CA ARG A 288 4.69 -25.96 5.04
C ARG A 288 4.30 -26.73 3.77
N ALA A 289 5.20 -27.56 3.27
CA ALA A 289 4.85 -28.58 2.28
C ALA A 289 3.74 -29.43 2.90
N VAL A 290 2.56 -29.44 2.28
CA VAL A 290 1.52 -30.42 2.63
C VAL A 290 2.00 -31.75 2.08
N HIS A 291 2.84 -32.46 2.84
CA HIS A 291 2.99 -33.89 2.65
C HIS A 291 1.77 -34.54 3.29
N ASN A 292 0.71 -34.69 2.50
CA ASN A 292 -0.24 -35.76 2.72
C ASN A 292 0.43 -37.05 2.24
N SER A 293 1.10 -37.75 3.14
CA SER A 293 1.32 -39.20 3.01
C SER A 293 0.42 -39.89 4.02
N ASP A 294 -0.88 -39.88 3.73
CA ASP A 294 -1.80 -40.92 4.22
C ASP A 294 -1.64 -42.11 3.28
N GLU A 295 -0.58 -42.90 3.50
CA GLU A 295 -0.48 -44.24 2.95
C GLU A 295 -0.52 -45.24 4.12
N GLY A 296 -1.72 -45.80 4.30
CA GLY A 296 -1.87 -47.24 4.48
C GLY A 296 -1.29 -47.86 5.75
N ARG A 297 -1.96 -47.65 6.89
CA ARG A 297 -2.09 -48.73 7.87
C ARG A 297 -3.12 -49.73 7.36
N SER A 298 -2.70 -50.69 6.55
CA SER A 298 -3.44 -51.94 6.39
C SER A 298 -2.95 -52.95 7.42
N GLN A 299 -3.86 -53.30 8.33
CA GLN A 299 -3.80 -54.51 9.13
C GLN A 299 -3.89 -55.73 8.18
N GLN A 300 -2.89 -56.60 8.20
CA GLN A 300 -2.99 -58.06 8.30
C GLN A 300 -1.59 -58.66 8.35
#